data_AF-A0A9D5N1C1-F1
#
_entry.id   AF-A0A9D5N1C1-F1
#
_cell.length_a   1.000
_cell.length_b   1.000
_cell.length_c   1.000
_cell.angle_alpha   90.00
_cell.angle_beta   90.00
_cell.angle_gamma   90.00
#
_symmetry.space_group_name_H-M   'P 1'
#
loop_
_entity.id
_entity.type
_entity.pdbx_description
1 polymer ?
#
loop_
_entity_poly.entity_id
_entity_poly.type
_entity_poly.pdbx_seq_one_letter_code
_entity_poly.pdbx_strand_id
1 'polypeptide(L)'
;MFEIREKTNEQLDTLQHGMNLFHEALSGGRKAYHITRENGDDYDIVYTRNFDYVLPAMPEAYRSLEIYWDFLTYDEEDTAYIVLDQFQNRKKVVFLETNEYTIVIGRILLRDRKDMDLYYQDPRILWFLSESEHLHVGGEVPEDTEEVLFVTAPLGNSYQNTNGNKLSVLAVFQSMFYLQAVTKKPLDKIKYIRMCFDFGLTGIGAIMSHVVRMESIFSHAGWKAYIEGDYIGKYSSKFVRSYLNLPDVPEDADDENTVSYNDMLFSRLSVTYNGLHADRIIEKKWFKDQLISEMDEYAQAVIGDKKILGVYIRGTDYITTNIYGISKQATVPEMIPMIRNWMDEYSFDGIFLATEDEGILRDMRAEFGSLVKIVAQERFSVEEFKTVKLIAELENEKYAPDEKEEHIEDMTVNYFYAMYVLSKCDSFIASGLSNGIDMVKGFNLDHFRHYYQFSVGMA
;
A
#
# COMPACT_ATOMS: atom_id res chain seq x y z
N MET A 1 -6.83 -0.43 22.01
CA MET A 1 -5.76 -1.27 22.55
C MET A 1 -5.57 -0.97 24.03
N PHE A 2 -5.51 -1.99 24.88
CA PHE A 2 -5.18 -1.84 26.29
C PHE A 2 -3.67 -1.86 26.54
N GLU A 3 -3.18 -0.88 27.28
CA GLU A 3 -1.81 -0.79 27.80
C GLU A 3 -1.75 -1.28 29.25
N ILE A 4 -0.67 -1.97 29.64
CA ILE A 4 -0.48 -2.48 31.00
C ILE A 4 0.30 -1.46 31.84
N ARG A 5 -0.28 -1.04 32.97
CA ARG A 5 0.27 -0.01 33.86
C ARG A 5 0.35 -0.51 35.29
N GLU A 6 1.21 0.14 36.07
CA GLU A 6 1.20 -0.06 37.53
C GLU A 6 -0.15 0.36 38.10
N LYS A 7 -0.58 -0.34 39.16
CA LYS A 7 -1.85 -0.06 39.82
C LYS A 7 -1.87 1.35 40.40
N THR A 8 -2.93 2.08 40.09
CA THR A 8 -3.20 3.41 40.63
C THR A 8 -4.16 3.36 41.83
N ASN A 9 -4.27 4.48 42.54
CA ASN A 9 -5.28 4.65 43.61
C ASN A 9 -6.61 5.20 43.08
N GLU A 10 -6.80 5.27 41.76
CA GLU A 10 -8.06 5.69 41.17
C GLU A 10 -9.15 4.66 41.47
N GLN A 11 -10.43 5.05 41.37
CA GLN A 11 -11.53 4.12 41.57
C GLN A 11 -11.95 3.54 40.21
N LEU A 12 -11.47 2.33 39.89
CA LEU A 12 -11.80 1.63 38.63
C LEU A 12 -12.63 0.37 38.86
N ASP A 13 -13.36 -0.05 37.82
CA ASP A 13 -14.01 -1.36 37.80
C ASP A 13 -12.93 -2.46 37.86
N THR A 14 -13.22 -3.57 38.54
CA THR A 14 -12.26 -4.67 38.74
C THR A 14 -12.55 -5.87 37.85
N LEU A 15 -11.52 -6.42 37.23
CA LEU A 15 -11.54 -7.69 36.49
C LEU A 15 -10.49 -8.64 37.05
N GLN A 16 -10.72 -9.94 36.90
CA GLN A 16 -9.74 -10.95 37.28
C GLN A 16 -8.78 -11.21 36.12
N HIS A 17 -7.49 -11.34 36.40
CA HIS A 17 -6.52 -11.76 35.40
C HIS A 17 -6.87 -13.16 34.86
N GLY A 18 -6.88 -13.32 33.54
CA GLY A 18 -7.17 -14.58 32.87
C GLY A 18 -6.96 -14.50 31.36
N MET A 19 -7.14 -15.63 30.67
CA MET A 19 -6.91 -15.73 29.22
C MET A 19 -7.79 -14.79 28.40
N ASN A 20 -9.03 -14.56 28.85
CA ASN A 20 -10.02 -13.72 28.18
C ASN A 20 -10.05 -12.28 28.69
N LEU A 21 -9.04 -11.86 29.48
CA LEU A 21 -9.03 -10.55 30.14
C LEU A 21 -9.38 -9.39 29.21
N PHE A 22 -8.73 -9.34 28.03
CA PHE A 22 -8.93 -8.24 27.09
C PHE A 22 -10.31 -8.28 26.43
N HIS A 23 -10.83 -9.46 26.11
CA HIS A 23 -12.19 -9.63 25.60
C HIS A 23 -13.24 -9.19 26.62
N GLU A 24 -13.05 -9.53 27.90
CA GLU A 24 -13.92 -9.07 29.00
C GLU A 24 -13.86 -7.55 29.17
N ALA A 25 -12.66 -6.97 29.14
CA ALA A 25 -12.45 -5.53 29.25
C ALA A 25 -13.06 -4.76 28.07
N LEU A 26 -12.88 -5.25 26.83
CA LEU A 26 -13.49 -4.66 25.64
C LEU A 26 -15.02 -4.75 25.68
N SER A 27 -15.58 -5.91 26.06
CA SER A 27 -17.03 -6.08 26.21
C SER A 27 -17.62 -5.18 27.29
N GLY A 28 -16.86 -4.89 28.35
CA GLY A 28 -17.30 -3.98 29.41
C GLY A 28 -17.24 -2.49 29.01
N GLY A 29 -16.44 -2.13 28.00
CA GLY A 29 -16.43 -0.81 27.37
C GLY A 29 -15.91 0.34 28.25
N ARG A 30 -15.20 0.05 29.35
CA ARG A 30 -14.55 1.09 30.17
C ARG A 30 -13.17 1.46 29.62
N LYS A 31 -12.73 2.67 29.97
CA LYS A 31 -11.40 3.18 29.58
C LYS A 31 -10.26 2.61 30.43
N ALA A 32 -10.56 2.07 31.62
CA ALA A 32 -9.55 1.46 32.47
C ALA A 32 -10.19 0.48 33.46
N TYR A 33 -9.40 -0.49 33.91
CA TYR A 33 -9.79 -1.51 34.90
C TYR A 33 -8.63 -1.79 35.86
N HIS A 34 -8.97 -2.08 37.11
CA HIS A 34 -8.06 -2.76 38.04
C HIS A 34 -8.07 -4.26 37.77
N ILE A 35 -6.90 -4.84 37.63
CA ILE A 35 -6.74 -6.28 37.39
C ILE A 35 -6.19 -6.94 38.64
N THR A 36 -6.98 -7.87 39.18
CA THR A 36 -6.57 -8.70 40.32
C THR A 36 -5.86 -9.95 39.85
N ARG A 37 -4.72 -10.27 40.45
CA ARG A 37 -3.97 -11.50 40.18
C ARG A 37 -4.06 -12.45 41.37
N GLU A 38 -4.22 -13.73 41.09
CA GLU A 38 -4.13 -14.75 42.14
C GLU A 38 -2.70 -14.85 42.68
N ASN A 39 -1.71 -14.70 41.81
CA ASN A 39 -0.28 -14.73 42.13
C ASN A 39 0.41 -13.48 41.55
N GLY A 40 1.04 -12.69 42.43
CA GLY A 40 1.77 -11.46 42.06
C GLY A 40 0.98 -10.18 42.33
N ASP A 41 1.56 -9.05 41.95
CA ASP A 41 0.96 -7.73 42.19
C ASP A 41 -0.17 -7.44 41.20
N ASP A 42 -1.24 -6.84 41.73
CA ASP A 42 -2.30 -6.24 40.92
C ASP A 42 -1.76 -5.13 40.02
N TYR A 43 -2.44 -4.89 38.90
CA TYR A 43 -2.04 -3.89 37.91
C TYR A 43 -3.26 -3.26 37.25
N ASP A 44 -3.07 -2.17 36.51
CA ASP A 44 -4.14 -1.52 35.76
C ASP A 44 -3.98 -1.81 34.26
N ILE A 45 -5.10 -1.91 33.56
CA ILE A 45 -5.12 -1.80 32.09
C ILE A 45 -5.84 -0.52 31.68
N VAL A 46 -5.30 0.18 30.69
CA VAL A 46 -5.86 1.45 30.19
C VAL A 46 -6.07 1.37 28.69
N TYR A 47 -7.30 1.61 28.25
CA TYR A 47 -7.66 1.62 26.84
C TYR A 47 -7.28 2.95 26.20
N THR A 48 -6.50 2.84 25.14
CA THR A 48 -6.21 3.93 24.20
C THR A 48 -6.77 3.55 22.83
N ARG A 49 -7.50 4.47 22.18
CA ARG A 49 -7.90 4.27 20.78
C ARG A 49 -6.65 4.14 19.91
N ASN A 50 -6.70 3.27 18.91
CA ASN A 50 -5.54 3.01 18.06
C ASN A 50 -5.09 4.31 17.35
N PHE A 51 -6.05 5.14 16.93
CA PHE A 51 -5.73 6.42 16.31
C PHE A 51 -5.06 7.42 17.28
N ASP A 52 -5.55 7.52 18.52
CA ASP A 52 -4.98 8.40 19.54
C ASP A 52 -3.54 7.98 19.93
N TYR A 53 -3.28 6.67 19.90
CA TYR A 53 -1.96 6.11 20.19
C TYR A 53 -0.90 6.48 19.12
N VAL A 54 -1.28 6.54 17.83
CA VAL A 54 -0.34 6.91 16.74
C VAL A 54 -0.24 8.42 16.50
N LEU A 55 -1.26 9.19 16.89
CA LEU A 55 -1.36 10.62 16.58
C LEU A 55 -0.10 11.44 16.92
N PRO A 56 0.60 11.22 18.06
CA PRO A 56 1.81 11.98 18.39
C PRO A 56 2.97 11.75 17.40
N ALA A 57 3.07 10.55 16.83
CA ALA A 57 4.11 10.19 15.87
C ALA A 57 3.72 10.51 14.42
N MET A 58 2.42 10.69 14.14
CA MET A 58 1.91 10.85 12.78
C MET A 58 2.29 12.22 12.17
N PRO A 59 2.79 12.26 10.92
CA PRO A 59 3.04 13.52 10.22
C PRO A 59 1.74 14.29 10.02
N GLU A 60 1.82 15.62 10.08
CA GLU A 60 0.65 16.52 10.06
C GLU A 60 -0.29 16.25 8.88
N ALA A 61 0.26 16.02 7.68
CA ALA A 61 -0.49 15.74 6.46
C ALA A 61 -1.41 14.51 6.56
N TYR A 62 -1.15 13.58 7.47
CA TYR A 62 -1.92 12.34 7.61
C TYR A 62 -2.81 12.32 8.85
N ARG A 63 -2.76 13.34 9.72
CA ARG A 63 -3.53 13.37 10.99
C ARG A 63 -5.05 13.44 10.81
N SER A 64 -5.53 13.67 9.60
CA SER A 64 -6.96 13.62 9.26
C SER A 64 -7.42 12.25 8.74
N LEU A 65 -6.51 11.30 8.52
CA LEU A 65 -6.81 9.99 7.93
C LEU A 65 -6.92 8.93 9.03
N GLU A 66 -8.12 8.41 9.29
CA GLU A 66 -8.32 7.27 10.18
C GLU A 66 -7.82 5.95 9.56
N ILE A 67 -6.51 5.71 9.59
CA ILE A 67 -5.86 4.56 8.93
C ILE A 67 -5.79 3.27 9.79
N TYR A 68 -6.16 3.34 11.06
CA TYR A 68 -6.20 2.17 11.95
C TYR A 68 -7.63 1.89 12.45
N TRP A 69 -8.05 0.62 12.44
CA TRP A 69 -9.30 0.21 13.10
C TRP A 69 -9.13 0.26 14.61
N ASP A 70 -10.19 0.61 15.34
CA ASP A 70 -10.33 0.27 16.76
C ASP A 70 -10.89 -1.16 16.85
N PHE A 71 -10.04 -2.13 17.21
CA PHE A 71 -10.43 -3.54 17.35
C PHE A 71 -11.19 -3.76 18.67
N LEU A 72 -12.47 -3.40 18.69
CA LEU A 72 -13.34 -3.60 19.85
C LEU A 72 -13.82 -5.05 20.01
N THR A 73 -13.67 -5.86 18.96
CA THR A 73 -13.97 -7.28 18.92
C THR A 73 -13.01 -7.95 17.94
N TYR A 74 -12.46 -9.10 18.30
CA TYR A 74 -11.67 -9.99 17.45
C TYR A 74 -11.72 -11.41 18.02
N ASP A 75 -11.48 -12.42 17.21
CA ASP A 75 -11.44 -13.83 17.62
C ASP A 75 -10.08 -14.43 17.25
N GLU A 76 -9.30 -14.76 18.27
CA GLU A 76 -7.95 -15.34 18.14
C GLU A 76 -7.98 -16.84 17.76
N GLU A 77 -9.14 -17.49 17.90
CA GLU A 77 -9.35 -18.90 17.58
C GLU A 77 -9.90 -19.10 16.15
N ASP A 78 -10.37 -18.03 15.50
CA ASP A 78 -10.84 -18.05 14.11
C ASP A 78 -9.67 -18.05 13.11
N THR A 79 -8.89 -19.13 13.14
CA THR A 79 -7.70 -19.33 12.31
C THR A 79 -7.94 -19.23 10.81
N ALA A 80 -9.18 -19.39 10.34
CA ALA A 80 -9.53 -19.24 8.92
C ALA A 80 -9.46 -17.78 8.45
N TYR A 81 -9.58 -16.82 9.38
CA TYR A 81 -9.62 -15.38 9.09
C TYR A 81 -8.54 -14.59 9.84
N ILE A 82 -7.45 -15.27 10.22
CA ILE A 82 -6.22 -14.66 10.74
C ILE A 82 -5.12 -14.78 9.67
N VAL A 83 -4.51 -13.66 9.30
CA VAL A 83 -3.48 -13.60 8.25
C VAL A 83 -2.08 -13.46 8.84
N LEU A 84 -1.17 -14.35 8.44
CA LEU A 84 0.19 -14.44 8.99
C LEU A 84 1.30 -14.11 7.96
N ASP A 85 0.93 -13.57 6.81
CA ASP A 85 1.83 -13.36 5.67
C ASP A 85 3.04 -12.48 5.96
N GLN A 86 2.86 -11.44 6.77
CA GLN A 86 3.94 -10.57 7.25
C GLN A 86 5.05 -11.33 8.00
N PHE A 87 4.80 -12.57 8.42
CA PHE A 87 5.75 -13.45 9.10
C PHE A 87 6.33 -14.57 8.21
N GLN A 88 5.94 -14.73 6.94
CA GLN A 88 6.33 -15.87 6.11
C GLN A 88 7.86 -16.06 5.99
N ASN A 89 8.59 -14.95 5.84
CA ASN A 89 10.06 -14.97 5.70
C ASN A 89 10.79 -14.56 7.00
N ARG A 90 10.10 -14.59 8.14
CA ARG A 90 10.65 -14.18 9.44
C ARG A 90 10.93 -15.41 10.29
N LYS A 91 12.07 -15.41 10.96
CA LYS A 91 12.48 -16.43 11.94
C LYS A 91 12.39 -15.93 13.37
N LYS A 92 12.42 -14.62 13.57
CA LYS A 92 12.36 -14.02 14.91
C LYS A 92 11.43 -12.82 14.91
N VAL A 93 10.74 -12.62 16.03
CA VAL A 93 9.94 -11.41 16.27
C VAL A 93 10.38 -10.80 17.59
N VAL A 94 10.68 -9.51 17.55
CA VAL A 94 11.09 -8.74 18.72
C VAL A 94 9.98 -7.77 19.09
N PHE A 95 9.39 -7.93 20.27
CA PHE A 95 8.41 -7.02 20.83
C PHE A 95 9.08 -6.05 21.80
N LEU A 96 9.08 -4.77 21.46
CA LEU A 96 9.64 -3.71 22.31
C LEU A 96 8.67 -3.20 23.39
N GLU A 97 7.40 -3.60 23.32
CA GLU A 97 6.36 -3.23 24.27
C GLU A 97 5.44 -4.42 24.58
N THR A 98 4.90 -4.44 25.80
CA THR A 98 3.90 -5.42 26.23
C THR A 98 2.56 -4.73 26.43
N ASN A 99 1.62 -5.01 25.54
CA ASN A 99 0.26 -4.50 25.52
C ASN A 99 -0.68 -5.61 25.03
N GLU A 100 -1.99 -5.33 25.00
CA GLU A 100 -3.01 -6.26 24.50
C GLU A 100 -2.60 -6.91 23.18
N TYR A 101 -2.25 -6.12 22.17
CA TYR A 101 -1.98 -6.62 20.83
C TYR A 101 -0.71 -7.45 20.79
N THR A 102 0.39 -7.03 21.43
CA THR A 102 1.62 -7.84 21.44
C THR A 102 1.43 -9.14 22.20
N ILE A 103 0.58 -9.20 23.24
CA ILE A 103 0.22 -10.43 23.93
C ILE A 103 -0.56 -11.38 23.02
N VAL A 104 -1.60 -10.87 22.34
CA VAL A 104 -2.43 -11.64 21.41
C VAL A 104 -1.60 -12.18 20.25
N ILE A 105 -0.78 -11.32 19.61
CA ILE A 105 0.12 -11.74 18.53
C ILE A 105 1.06 -12.85 19.02
N GLY A 106 1.68 -12.66 20.19
CA GLY A 106 2.60 -13.66 20.75
C GLY A 106 1.93 -15.00 21.01
N ARG A 107 0.69 -14.99 21.54
CA ARG A 107 -0.11 -16.21 21.75
C ARG A 107 -0.36 -16.97 20.44
N ILE A 108 -0.80 -16.26 19.41
CA ILE A 108 -1.08 -16.86 18.09
C ILE A 108 0.21 -17.42 17.47
N LEU A 109 1.30 -16.66 17.49
CA LEU A 109 2.58 -17.12 16.92
C LEU A 109 3.14 -18.33 17.68
N LEU A 110 3.07 -18.35 19.01
CA LEU A 110 3.47 -19.53 19.78
C LEU A 110 2.58 -20.74 19.48
N ARG A 111 1.30 -20.55 19.15
CA ARG A 111 0.39 -21.65 18.77
C ARG A 111 0.71 -22.17 17.36
N ASP A 112 0.82 -21.26 16.38
CA ASP A 112 0.74 -21.58 14.96
C ASP A 112 2.09 -21.54 14.21
N ARG A 113 3.13 -20.90 14.79
CA ARG A 113 4.46 -20.72 14.19
C ARG A 113 5.57 -21.26 15.09
N LYS A 114 5.66 -22.59 15.18
CA LYS A 114 6.71 -23.31 15.94
C LYS A 114 8.11 -23.20 15.34
N ASP A 115 8.26 -22.55 14.19
CA ASP A 115 9.54 -22.30 13.54
C ASP A 115 10.10 -20.90 13.85
N MET A 116 9.49 -20.17 14.78
CA MET A 116 9.83 -18.79 15.11
C MET A 116 10.15 -18.60 16.59
N ASP A 117 11.14 -17.76 16.87
CA ASP A 117 11.48 -17.34 18.22
C ASP A 117 10.94 -15.94 18.52
N LEU A 118 10.29 -15.77 19.67
CA LEU A 118 9.70 -14.52 20.12
C LEU A 118 10.54 -13.93 21.25
N TYR A 119 10.90 -12.65 21.11
CA TYR A 119 11.71 -11.92 22.09
C TYR A 119 10.89 -10.78 22.67
N TYR A 120 10.70 -10.77 23.99
CA TYR A 120 10.07 -9.68 24.73
C TYR A 120 11.07 -9.03 25.67
N GLN A 121 11.12 -7.71 25.65
CA GLN A 121 11.97 -6.94 26.58
C GLN A 121 11.34 -6.77 27.95
N ASP A 122 10.01 -6.82 28.04
CA ASP A 122 9.27 -6.61 29.27
C ASP A 122 8.87 -7.95 29.91
N PRO A 123 9.33 -8.25 31.16
CA PRO A 123 9.07 -9.52 31.81
C PRO A 123 7.60 -9.77 32.18
N ARG A 124 6.75 -8.73 32.13
CA ARG A 124 5.31 -8.86 32.37
C ARG A 124 4.62 -9.76 31.35
N ILE A 125 5.24 -10.05 30.21
CA ILE A 125 4.70 -11.00 29.23
C ILE A 125 4.46 -12.40 29.82
N LEU A 126 5.27 -12.82 30.80
CA LEU A 126 5.14 -14.11 31.48
C LEU A 126 3.89 -14.19 32.37
N TRP A 127 3.18 -13.08 32.55
CA TRP A 127 1.87 -13.11 33.20
C TRP A 127 0.81 -13.66 32.25
N PHE A 128 0.98 -13.48 30.95
CA PHE A 128 -0.04 -13.78 29.93
C PHE A 128 0.31 -15.00 29.07
N LEU A 129 1.59 -15.25 28.85
CA LEU A 129 2.08 -16.36 28.05
C LEU A 129 2.79 -17.38 28.93
N SER A 130 2.53 -18.66 28.68
CA SER A 130 3.27 -19.75 29.32
C SER A 130 4.70 -19.80 28.78
N GLU A 131 5.63 -20.27 29.63
CA GLU A 131 7.00 -20.52 29.20
C GLU A 131 7.04 -21.48 27.99
N SER A 132 7.97 -21.21 27.07
CA SER A 132 8.17 -21.94 25.83
C SER A 132 9.64 -21.86 25.44
N GLU A 133 10.19 -22.88 24.78
CA GLU A 133 11.55 -22.83 24.24
C GLU A 133 11.74 -21.72 23.19
N HIS A 134 10.64 -21.32 22.56
CA HIS A 134 10.57 -20.23 21.57
C HIS A 134 10.22 -18.87 22.17
N LEU A 135 10.10 -18.75 23.50
CA LEU A 135 9.80 -17.49 24.17
C LEU A 135 11.01 -17.04 25.00
N HIS A 136 11.62 -15.95 24.57
CA HIS A 136 12.77 -15.33 25.24
C HIS A 136 12.34 -14.01 25.89
N VAL A 137 12.60 -13.89 27.20
CA VAL A 137 12.13 -12.75 28.00
C VAL A 137 13.30 -12.14 28.75
N GLY A 138 13.56 -10.86 28.47
CA GLY A 138 14.75 -10.17 28.95
C GLY A 138 16.03 -10.67 28.28
N GLY A 139 17.02 -9.79 28.14
CA GLY A 139 18.33 -10.12 27.55
C GLY A 139 18.58 -9.47 26.20
N GLU A 140 19.61 -9.94 25.52
CA GLU A 140 20.09 -9.39 24.25
C GLU A 140 19.06 -9.58 23.12
N VAL A 141 18.81 -8.50 22.41
CA VAL A 141 17.91 -8.47 21.25
C VAL A 141 18.68 -9.00 20.03
N PRO A 142 18.05 -9.84 19.17
CA PRO A 142 18.65 -10.27 17.90
C PRO A 142 19.13 -9.10 17.03
N GLU A 143 20.15 -9.36 16.22
CA GLU A 143 20.64 -8.39 15.23
C GLU A 143 19.57 -8.01 14.21
N ASP A 144 19.60 -6.76 13.77
CA ASP A 144 18.69 -6.20 12.79
C ASP A 144 18.98 -6.75 11.39
N THR A 145 18.28 -7.83 11.04
CA THR A 145 18.41 -8.53 9.76
C THR A 145 17.03 -8.70 9.11
N GLU A 146 16.98 -9.13 7.86
CA GLU A 146 15.73 -9.38 7.14
C GLU A 146 14.93 -10.57 7.73
N GLU A 147 15.56 -11.47 8.48
CA GLU A 147 14.86 -12.58 9.13
C GLU A 147 14.18 -12.17 10.45
N VAL A 148 14.44 -10.96 10.94
CA VAL A 148 13.95 -10.45 12.23
C VAL A 148 12.92 -9.36 12.01
N LEU A 149 11.70 -9.57 12.53
CA LEU A 149 10.68 -8.52 12.56
C LEU A 149 10.68 -7.81 13.92
N PHE A 150 10.94 -6.52 13.93
CA PHE A 150 10.78 -5.67 15.10
C PHE A 150 9.37 -5.10 15.14
N VAL A 151 8.64 -5.45 16.21
CA VAL A 151 7.34 -4.87 16.55
C VAL A 151 7.57 -3.76 17.57
N THR A 152 7.28 -2.54 17.12
CA THR A 152 7.68 -1.31 17.79
C THR A 152 6.47 -0.44 18.11
N ALA A 153 6.64 0.51 19.03
CA ALA A 153 5.72 1.64 19.13
C ALA A 153 5.68 2.41 17.80
N PRO A 154 4.65 3.23 17.51
CA PRO A 154 4.53 3.91 16.23
C PRO A 154 5.74 4.81 15.99
N LEU A 155 6.55 4.44 15.00
CA LEU A 155 7.58 5.32 14.43
C LEU A 155 6.85 6.17 13.38
N GLY A 156 7.05 7.48 13.31
CA GLY A 156 6.18 8.35 12.51
C GLY A 156 5.82 7.84 11.10
N ASN A 157 6.80 7.75 10.20
CA ASN A 157 6.62 7.16 8.87
C ASN A 157 6.70 5.61 8.88
N SER A 158 6.34 4.90 9.95
CA SER A 158 6.48 3.43 10.05
C SER A 158 5.73 2.65 8.98
N TYR A 159 4.66 3.23 8.43
CA TYR A 159 3.95 2.65 7.28
C TYR A 159 4.73 2.79 5.96
N GLN A 160 5.87 3.50 5.95
CA GLN A 160 6.75 3.75 4.81
C GLN A 160 8.14 3.11 4.98
N ASN A 161 8.39 2.34 6.04
CA ASN A 161 9.69 1.66 6.21
C ASN A 161 9.88 0.61 5.11
N THR A 162 10.75 0.90 4.16
CA THR A 162 10.93 0.15 2.92
C THR A 162 11.51 -1.25 3.12
N ASN A 163 12.20 -1.51 4.24
CA ASN A 163 12.82 -2.81 4.50
C ASN A 163 11.82 -3.82 5.11
N GLY A 164 10.62 -3.38 5.53
CA GLY A 164 9.55 -4.25 6.03
C GLY A 164 9.82 -4.97 7.36
N ASN A 165 11.04 -4.87 7.89
CA ASN A 165 11.48 -5.63 9.06
C ASN A 165 11.28 -4.86 10.38
N LYS A 166 10.74 -3.64 10.35
CA LYS A 166 10.24 -2.92 11.53
C LYS A 166 8.85 -2.38 11.27
N LEU A 167 7.87 -2.86 12.03
CA LEU A 167 6.47 -2.49 11.92
C LEU A 167 5.96 -1.99 13.27
N SER A 168 4.93 -1.13 13.24
CA SER A 168 4.23 -0.75 14.47
C SER A 168 3.36 -1.90 14.96
N VAL A 169 3.12 -1.99 16.26
CA VAL A 169 2.18 -2.97 16.82
C VAL A 169 0.81 -2.92 16.14
N LEU A 170 0.33 -1.71 15.84
CA LEU A 170 -0.95 -1.49 15.20
C LEU A 170 -0.97 -2.05 13.78
N ALA A 171 0.10 -1.85 13.01
CA ALA A 171 0.20 -2.37 11.65
C ALA A 171 0.22 -3.90 11.63
N VAL A 172 0.98 -4.53 12.54
CA VAL A 172 1.03 -5.99 12.65
C VAL A 172 -0.34 -6.55 13.06
N PHE A 173 -0.95 -6.03 14.11
CA PHE A 173 -2.25 -6.50 14.58
C PHE A 173 -3.34 -6.31 13.52
N GLN A 174 -3.37 -5.14 12.87
CA GLN A 174 -4.30 -4.87 11.78
C GLN A 174 -4.09 -5.79 10.58
N SER A 175 -2.84 -6.10 10.21
CA SER A 175 -2.55 -7.03 9.13
C SER A 175 -2.99 -8.47 9.44
N MET A 176 -3.04 -8.85 10.72
CA MET A 176 -3.55 -10.16 11.14
C MET A 176 -5.08 -10.25 11.10
N PHE A 177 -5.76 -9.20 11.58
CA PHE A 177 -7.19 -9.26 11.88
C PHE A 177 -8.07 -8.44 10.93
N TYR A 178 -7.55 -7.88 9.83
CA TYR A 178 -8.35 -7.02 8.94
C TYR A 178 -9.60 -7.75 8.41
N LEU A 179 -9.53 -9.04 8.08
CA LEU A 179 -10.68 -9.82 7.61
C LEU A 179 -11.84 -9.80 8.59
N GLN A 180 -11.55 -9.83 9.89
CA GLN A 180 -12.56 -9.74 10.95
C GLN A 180 -13.06 -8.29 11.17
N ALA A 181 -12.28 -7.28 10.75
CA ALA A 181 -12.60 -5.86 10.94
C ALA A 181 -13.33 -5.20 9.76
N VAL A 182 -13.22 -5.76 8.54
CA VAL A 182 -13.82 -5.16 7.34
C VAL A 182 -15.35 -5.25 7.32
N THR A 183 -15.94 -6.17 8.09
CA THR A 183 -17.40 -6.36 8.11
C THR A 183 -17.87 -6.95 9.43
N LYS A 184 -19.14 -6.69 9.79
CA LYS A 184 -19.84 -7.35 10.90
C LYS A 184 -20.63 -8.58 10.46
N LYS A 185 -20.65 -8.87 9.15
CA LYS A 185 -21.34 -10.02 8.57
C LYS A 185 -20.56 -11.30 8.90
N PRO A 186 -21.24 -12.46 8.96
CA PRO A 186 -20.56 -13.75 9.11
C PRO A 186 -19.54 -13.94 7.98
N LEU A 187 -18.27 -14.14 8.33
CA LEU A 187 -17.15 -14.16 7.38
C LEU A 187 -17.23 -15.34 6.40
N ASP A 188 -17.82 -16.46 6.84
CA ASP A 188 -18.08 -17.68 6.06
C ASP A 188 -19.11 -17.47 4.94
N LYS A 189 -19.92 -16.42 5.04
CA LYS A 189 -20.88 -16.03 4.00
C LYS A 189 -20.29 -15.08 2.97
N ILE A 190 -19.20 -14.38 3.30
CA ILE A 190 -18.63 -13.41 2.40
C ILE A 190 -17.91 -14.12 1.26
N LYS A 191 -18.19 -13.64 0.05
CA LYS A 191 -17.56 -14.10 -1.20
C LYS A 191 -16.94 -12.95 -1.97
N TYR A 192 -17.42 -11.72 -1.79
CA TYR A 192 -17.10 -10.63 -2.69
C TYR A 192 -16.73 -9.33 -1.99
N ILE A 193 -15.84 -8.58 -2.64
CA ILE A 193 -15.56 -7.17 -2.34
C ILE A 193 -16.05 -6.32 -3.51
N ARG A 194 -17.07 -5.50 -3.27
CA ARG A 194 -17.55 -4.53 -4.24
C ARG A 194 -16.66 -3.30 -4.23
N MET A 195 -16.03 -2.99 -5.36
CA MET A 195 -15.22 -1.80 -5.56
C MET A 195 -16.02 -0.72 -6.28
N CYS A 196 -16.22 0.42 -5.60
CA CYS A 196 -16.77 1.63 -6.16
C CYS A 196 -15.67 2.69 -6.18
N PHE A 197 -15.38 3.22 -7.36
CA PHE A 197 -14.46 4.34 -7.51
C PHE A 197 -15.30 5.58 -7.73
N ASP A 198 -15.39 6.44 -6.72
CA ASP A 198 -16.18 7.67 -6.79
C ASP A 198 -15.80 8.52 -8.01
N PHE A 199 -16.82 9.22 -8.54
CA PHE A 199 -16.72 9.97 -9.78
C PHE A 199 -15.69 11.10 -9.67
N GLY A 200 -14.63 11.03 -10.48
CA GLY A 200 -14.04 12.25 -11.04
C GLY A 200 -12.51 12.40 -11.03
N LEU A 201 -11.75 11.79 -10.12
CA LEU A 201 -10.32 12.16 -9.96
C LEU A 201 -9.32 11.00 -9.97
N THR A 202 -9.76 9.75 -9.79
CA THR A 202 -8.83 8.61 -9.72
C THR A 202 -8.32 8.25 -11.13
N GLY A 203 -7.00 8.30 -11.31
CA GLY A 203 -6.34 7.91 -12.55
C GLY A 203 -6.27 6.39 -12.76
N ILE A 204 -6.08 5.96 -14.01
CA ILE A 204 -6.16 4.54 -14.37
C ILE A 204 -5.14 3.65 -13.66
N GLY A 205 -3.91 4.15 -13.44
CA GLY A 205 -2.87 3.40 -12.73
C GLY A 205 -3.24 3.13 -11.27
N ALA A 206 -3.90 4.09 -10.62
CA ALA A 206 -4.41 3.91 -9.27
C ALA A 206 -5.54 2.88 -9.26
N ILE A 207 -6.54 2.98 -10.16
CA ILE A 207 -7.64 2.01 -10.30
C ILE A 207 -7.08 0.59 -10.40
N MET A 208 -6.15 0.37 -11.33
CA MET A 208 -5.53 -0.94 -11.56
C MET A 208 -4.77 -1.44 -10.33
N SER A 209 -3.98 -0.57 -9.69
CA SER A 209 -3.28 -0.93 -8.45
C SER A 209 -4.24 -1.34 -7.34
N HIS A 210 -5.40 -0.69 -7.22
CA HIS A 210 -6.41 -1.09 -6.24
C HIS A 210 -6.98 -2.46 -6.54
N VAL A 211 -7.34 -2.74 -7.80
CA VAL A 211 -7.88 -4.04 -8.20
C VAL A 211 -6.89 -5.17 -7.86
N VAL A 212 -5.63 -5.02 -8.28
CA VAL A 212 -4.56 -6.02 -8.00
C VAL A 212 -4.38 -6.23 -6.50
N ARG A 213 -4.31 -5.14 -5.73
CA ARG A 213 -4.13 -5.23 -4.28
C ARG A 213 -5.33 -5.87 -3.58
N MET A 214 -6.55 -5.62 -4.04
CA MET A 214 -7.74 -6.26 -3.47
C MET A 214 -7.77 -7.76 -3.75
N GLU A 215 -7.41 -8.18 -4.96
CA GLU A 215 -7.25 -9.62 -5.24
C GLU A 215 -6.19 -10.25 -4.34
N SER A 216 -5.03 -9.62 -4.19
CA SER A 216 -3.96 -10.13 -3.34
C SER A 216 -4.39 -10.23 -1.88
N ILE A 217 -4.89 -9.14 -1.29
CA ILE A 217 -5.28 -9.10 0.13
C ILE A 217 -6.41 -10.06 0.44
N PHE A 218 -7.43 -10.17 -0.39
CA PHE A 218 -8.61 -10.95 -0.04
C PHE A 218 -8.54 -12.41 -0.53
N SER A 219 -7.50 -12.77 -1.27
CA SER A 219 -7.27 -14.14 -1.74
C SER A 219 -7.18 -15.16 -0.59
N HIS A 220 -6.65 -14.77 0.59
CA HIS A 220 -6.58 -15.63 1.78
C HIS A 220 -7.95 -16.15 2.23
N ALA A 221 -8.95 -15.29 2.17
CA ALA A 221 -10.33 -15.63 2.52
C ALA A 221 -11.11 -16.22 1.33
N GLY A 222 -10.47 -16.33 0.16
CA GLY A 222 -11.12 -16.72 -1.08
C GLY A 222 -12.11 -15.69 -1.62
N TRP A 223 -12.12 -14.45 -1.10
CA TRP A 223 -13.04 -13.43 -1.55
C TRP A 223 -12.53 -12.76 -2.82
N LYS A 224 -13.44 -12.48 -3.75
CA LYS A 224 -13.12 -11.91 -5.07
C LYS A 224 -13.57 -10.46 -5.15
N ALA A 225 -12.71 -9.60 -5.67
CA ALA A 225 -13.09 -8.22 -5.96
C ALA A 225 -13.87 -8.13 -7.27
N TYR A 226 -14.85 -7.24 -7.34
CA TYR A 226 -15.51 -6.84 -8.58
C TYR A 226 -15.75 -5.34 -8.62
N ILE A 227 -15.89 -4.79 -9.82
CA ILE A 227 -16.15 -3.36 -10.02
C ILE A 227 -17.56 -3.15 -10.54
N GLU A 228 -18.29 -2.24 -9.91
CA GLU A 228 -19.66 -1.88 -10.27
C GLU A 228 -19.75 -0.39 -10.65
N GLY A 229 -20.63 -0.07 -11.58
CA GLY A 229 -20.96 1.31 -11.98
C GLY A 229 -20.77 1.59 -13.47
N ASP A 230 -21.48 2.62 -13.93
CA ASP A 230 -21.37 3.14 -15.30
C ASP A 230 -20.04 3.87 -15.53
N TYR A 231 -19.39 4.31 -14.45
CA TYR A 231 -18.08 4.93 -14.46
C TYR A 231 -17.17 4.31 -13.39
N ILE A 232 -15.88 4.30 -13.70
CA ILE A 232 -14.82 3.83 -12.82
C ILE A 232 -13.85 5.01 -12.66
N GLY A 233 -14.01 5.79 -11.58
CA GLY A 233 -13.29 7.05 -11.42
C GLY A 233 -13.77 8.10 -12.43
N LYS A 234 -12.88 8.57 -13.31
CA LYS A 234 -13.23 9.51 -14.38
C LYS A 234 -13.58 8.85 -15.72
N TYR A 235 -13.49 7.53 -15.79
CA TYR A 235 -13.58 6.75 -17.02
C TYR A 235 -14.95 6.08 -17.16
N SER A 236 -15.53 6.04 -18.36
CA SER A 236 -16.73 5.23 -18.57
C SER A 236 -16.39 3.74 -18.47
N SER A 237 -17.26 2.97 -17.84
CA SER A 237 -17.09 1.51 -17.66
C SER A 237 -16.94 0.80 -19.01
N LYS A 238 -17.65 1.29 -20.03
CA LYS A 238 -17.53 0.82 -21.42
C LYS A 238 -16.10 0.97 -21.96
N PHE A 239 -15.51 2.17 -21.83
CA PHE A 239 -14.13 2.44 -22.27
C PHE A 239 -13.14 1.56 -21.50
N VAL A 240 -13.22 1.49 -20.18
CA VAL A 240 -12.24 0.71 -19.40
C VAL A 240 -12.29 -0.77 -19.78
N ARG A 241 -13.50 -1.32 -19.96
CA ARG A 241 -13.71 -2.74 -20.31
C ARG A 241 -13.36 -3.07 -21.76
N SER A 242 -13.26 -2.10 -22.67
CA SER A 242 -12.76 -2.36 -24.03
C SER A 242 -11.25 -2.63 -24.06
N TYR A 243 -10.50 -2.18 -23.05
CA TYR A 243 -9.04 -2.32 -22.99
C TYR A 243 -8.54 -3.24 -21.88
N LEU A 244 -9.31 -3.40 -20.79
CA LEU A 244 -8.86 -4.10 -19.59
C LEU A 244 -9.76 -5.30 -19.25
N ASN A 245 -9.15 -6.33 -18.64
CA ASN A 245 -9.81 -7.50 -18.11
C ASN A 245 -10.20 -7.28 -16.64
N LEU A 246 -11.09 -6.32 -16.39
CA LEU A 246 -11.55 -6.03 -15.04
C LEU A 246 -12.68 -6.98 -14.62
N PRO A 247 -12.74 -7.37 -13.33
CA PRO A 247 -13.77 -8.28 -12.84
C PRO A 247 -15.16 -7.65 -12.95
N ASP A 248 -16.08 -8.41 -13.54
CA ASP A 248 -17.51 -8.09 -13.64
C ASP A 248 -18.26 -8.41 -12.34
N VAL A 249 -19.46 -7.84 -12.19
CA VAL A 249 -20.37 -8.15 -11.09
C VAL A 249 -20.78 -9.63 -11.17
N PRO A 250 -20.49 -10.47 -10.17
CA PRO A 250 -20.93 -11.86 -10.14
C PRO A 250 -22.46 -11.98 -10.09
N GLU A 251 -23.03 -12.97 -10.77
CA GLU A 251 -24.50 -13.18 -10.82
C GLU A 251 -25.13 -13.44 -9.44
N ASP A 252 -24.38 -14.04 -8.51
CA ASP A 252 -24.82 -14.33 -7.15
C ASP A 252 -24.37 -13.29 -6.11
N ALA A 253 -23.79 -12.16 -6.53
CA ALA A 253 -23.41 -11.10 -5.61
C ALA A 253 -24.64 -10.40 -5.01
N ASP A 254 -24.70 -10.31 -3.69
CA ASP A 254 -25.76 -9.64 -2.94
C ASP A 254 -25.25 -8.95 -1.66
N ASP A 255 -26.15 -8.24 -0.98
CA ASP A 255 -25.85 -7.56 0.27
C ASP A 255 -25.52 -8.50 1.43
N GLU A 256 -25.75 -9.81 1.35
CA GLU A 256 -25.40 -10.74 2.43
C GLU A 256 -23.99 -11.30 2.26
N ASN A 257 -23.54 -11.50 1.02
CA ASN A 257 -22.24 -12.09 0.69
C ASN A 257 -21.17 -11.09 0.21
N THR A 258 -21.50 -9.79 0.16
CA THR A 258 -20.61 -8.75 -0.34
C THR A 258 -20.23 -7.72 0.72
N VAL A 259 -18.95 -7.34 0.77
CA VAL A 259 -18.46 -6.18 1.52
C VAL A 259 -18.21 -5.02 0.56
N SER A 260 -18.68 -3.82 0.91
CA SER A 260 -18.47 -2.64 0.07
C SER A 260 -17.17 -1.92 0.41
N TYR A 261 -16.39 -1.62 -0.62
CA TYR A 261 -15.17 -0.83 -0.55
C TYR A 261 -15.51 0.66 -0.63
N ASN A 262 -15.18 1.38 0.44
CA ASN A 262 -15.36 2.83 0.55
C ASN A 262 -14.02 3.50 0.95
N ASP A 263 -13.98 4.83 0.95
CA ASP A 263 -12.79 5.62 1.28
C ASP A 263 -12.17 5.30 2.65
N MET A 264 -13.01 4.97 3.63
CA MET A 264 -12.53 4.57 4.96
C MET A 264 -11.89 3.18 4.95
N LEU A 265 -12.46 2.23 4.19
CA LEU A 265 -11.87 0.91 4.02
C LEU A 265 -10.56 1.00 3.22
N PHE A 266 -10.52 1.86 2.20
CA PHE A 266 -9.33 2.20 1.44
C PHE A 266 -8.19 2.68 2.34
N SER A 267 -8.46 3.67 3.20
CA SER A 267 -7.42 4.28 4.03
C SER A 267 -6.86 3.29 5.03
N ARG A 268 -7.70 2.44 5.61
CA ARG A 268 -7.28 1.42 6.58
C ARG A 268 -6.53 0.26 5.94
N LEU A 269 -6.98 -0.20 4.77
CA LEU A 269 -6.25 -1.24 4.03
C LEU A 269 -4.90 -0.74 3.48
N SER A 270 -4.67 0.57 3.42
CA SER A 270 -3.36 1.12 3.03
C SER A 270 -2.21 0.61 3.92
N VAL A 271 -2.45 0.53 5.23
CA VAL A 271 -1.51 -0.01 6.20
C VAL A 271 -1.35 -1.51 6.02
N THR A 272 -2.45 -2.22 5.77
CA THR A 272 -2.45 -3.67 5.51
C THR A 272 -1.63 -4.01 4.28
N TYR A 273 -1.73 -3.26 3.17
CA TYR A 273 -0.91 -3.50 1.98
C TYR A 273 0.58 -3.47 2.30
N ASN A 274 1.01 -2.48 3.09
CA ASN A 274 2.41 -2.30 3.42
C ASN A 274 2.89 -3.38 4.38
N GLY A 275 2.05 -3.78 5.36
CA GLY A 275 2.37 -4.86 6.29
C GLY A 275 2.48 -6.24 5.60
N LEU A 276 1.60 -6.52 4.64
CA LEU A 276 1.60 -7.79 3.90
C LEU A 276 2.57 -7.82 2.72
N HIS A 277 3.22 -6.71 2.39
CA HIS A 277 3.96 -6.55 1.13
C HIS A 277 3.10 -6.93 -0.10
N ALA A 278 1.80 -6.60 -0.05
CA ALA A 278 0.86 -6.97 -1.10
C ALA A 278 1.35 -6.48 -2.45
N ASP A 279 1.31 -7.37 -3.45
CA ASP A 279 1.88 -7.11 -4.75
C ASP A 279 1.18 -5.91 -5.40
N ARG A 280 1.99 -5.02 -5.99
CA ARG A 280 1.53 -3.85 -6.73
C ARG A 280 1.64 -4.05 -8.22
N ILE A 281 2.34 -5.10 -8.66
CA ILE A 281 2.71 -5.36 -10.05
C ILE A 281 1.45 -5.55 -10.91
N ILE A 282 1.28 -4.69 -11.91
CA ILE A 282 0.16 -4.75 -12.84
C ILE A 282 0.62 -5.52 -14.09
N GLU A 283 0.37 -6.82 -14.11
CA GLU A 283 0.75 -7.72 -15.20
C GLU A 283 -0.09 -7.57 -16.48
N LYS A 284 0.42 -8.11 -17.59
CA LYS A 284 -0.25 -8.14 -18.91
C LYS A 284 -1.63 -8.79 -18.89
N LYS A 285 -1.89 -9.75 -17.99
CA LYS A 285 -3.18 -10.47 -17.89
C LYS A 285 -4.37 -9.53 -17.71
N TRP A 286 -4.13 -8.33 -17.17
CA TRP A 286 -5.15 -7.33 -16.93
C TRP A 286 -5.54 -6.51 -18.16
N PHE A 287 -4.86 -6.72 -19.30
CA PHE A 287 -5.09 -6.01 -20.55
C PHE A 287 -5.63 -6.98 -21.60
N LYS A 288 -6.46 -6.48 -22.53
CA LYS A 288 -6.98 -7.27 -23.65
C LYS A 288 -5.84 -7.65 -24.59
N ASP A 289 -5.86 -8.87 -25.12
CA ASP A 289 -4.85 -9.37 -26.06
C ASP A 289 -4.65 -8.46 -27.28
N GLN A 290 -5.74 -7.86 -27.77
CA GLN A 290 -5.67 -6.90 -28.87
C GLN A 290 -4.80 -5.69 -28.51
N LEU A 291 -5.04 -5.05 -27.36
CA LEU A 291 -4.24 -3.92 -26.91
C LEU A 291 -2.78 -4.31 -26.67
N ILE A 292 -2.52 -5.50 -26.11
CA ILE A 292 -1.14 -6.01 -25.98
C ILE A 292 -0.45 -6.10 -27.34
N SER A 293 -1.13 -6.65 -28.34
CA SER A 293 -0.59 -6.78 -29.71
C SER A 293 -0.28 -5.42 -30.33
N GLU A 294 -1.18 -4.45 -30.18
CA GLU A 294 -0.97 -3.08 -30.69
C GLU A 294 0.20 -2.40 -29.99
N MET A 295 0.34 -2.56 -28.67
CA MET A 295 1.47 -2.05 -27.90
C MET A 295 2.80 -2.70 -28.27
N ASP A 296 2.82 -3.99 -28.61
CA ASP A 296 4.02 -4.67 -29.12
C ASP A 296 4.45 -4.10 -30.48
N GLU A 297 3.50 -3.91 -31.43
CA GLU A 297 3.80 -3.29 -32.73
C GLU A 297 4.34 -1.87 -32.56
N TYR A 298 3.69 -1.08 -31.70
CA TYR A 298 4.11 0.29 -31.40
C TYR A 298 5.51 0.34 -30.78
N ALA A 299 5.80 -0.53 -29.80
CA ALA A 299 7.14 -0.60 -29.21
C ALA A 299 8.20 -0.94 -30.26
N GLN A 300 7.94 -1.91 -31.14
CA GLN A 300 8.86 -2.22 -32.24
C GLN A 300 9.07 -1.03 -33.17
N ALA A 301 8.03 -0.24 -33.46
CA ALA A 301 8.13 0.94 -34.31
C ALA A 301 8.95 2.08 -33.66
N VAL A 302 8.84 2.28 -32.34
CA VAL A 302 9.50 3.39 -31.63
C VAL A 302 10.96 3.09 -31.30
N ILE A 303 11.23 1.91 -30.73
CA ILE A 303 12.57 1.56 -30.23
C ILE A 303 13.28 0.50 -31.07
N GLY A 304 12.54 -0.37 -31.77
CA GLY A 304 13.10 -1.47 -32.57
C GLY A 304 14.05 -2.35 -31.75
N ASP A 305 15.15 -2.80 -32.37
CA ASP A 305 16.16 -3.66 -31.72
C ASP A 305 17.27 -2.87 -31.02
N LYS A 306 17.06 -1.58 -30.74
CA LYS A 306 18.07 -0.70 -30.14
C LYS A 306 18.18 -0.91 -28.63
N LYS A 307 19.37 -0.67 -28.08
CA LYS A 307 19.60 -0.67 -26.65
C LYS A 307 19.12 0.64 -26.03
N ILE A 308 17.96 0.65 -25.39
CA ILE A 308 17.31 1.89 -24.95
C ILE A 308 17.27 2.01 -23.42
N LEU A 309 17.56 3.21 -22.92
CA LEU A 309 17.29 3.59 -21.53
C LEU A 309 15.87 4.14 -21.40
N GLY A 310 15.03 3.45 -20.63
CA GLY A 310 13.71 3.95 -20.25
C GLY A 310 13.83 4.98 -19.14
N VAL A 311 13.20 6.14 -19.32
CA VAL A 311 13.17 7.22 -18.31
C VAL A 311 11.72 7.63 -18.09
N TYR A 312 11.26 7.55 -16.85
CA TYR A 312 9.92 8.02 -16.46
C TYR A 312 10.02 9.18 -15.48
N ILE A 313 9.45 10.33 -15.87
CA ILE A 313 9.43 11.53 -15.05
C ILE A 313 7.99 12.01 -14.91
N ARG A 314 7.48 12.03 -13.68
CA ARG A 314 6.18 12.61 -13.33
C ARG A 314 6.33 14.12 -13.13
N GLY A 315 5.46 14.90 -13.75
CA GLY A 315 5.46 16.37 -13.72
C GLY A 315 4.09 16.95 -13.35
N THR A 316 3.76 18.12 -13.91
CA THR A 316 2.43 18.76 -13.83
C THR A 316 1.84 18.80 -12.41
N ASP A 317 0.79 18.02 -12.14
CA ASP A 317 0.11 17.97 -10.86
C ASP A 317 1.03 17.51 -9.71
N TYR A 318 2.02 16.66 -9.97
CA TYR A 318 3.04 16.29 -8.96
C TYR A 318 3.94 17.47 -8.59
N ILE A 319 4.17 18.42 -9.51
CA ILE A 319 4.96 19.63 -9.25
C ILE A 319 4.09 20.68 -8.53
N THR A 320 2.86 20.89 -9.00
CA THR A 320 1.99 22.00 -8.54
C THR A 320 1.34 21.72 -7.20
N THR A 321 1.00 20.47 -6.90
CA THR A 321 0.34 20.09 -5.64
C THR A 321 1.31 19.95 -4.47
N ASN A 322 2.62 20.01 -4.73
CA ASN A 322 3.69 19.86 -3.74
C ASN A 322 3.46 18.63 -2.84
N ILE A 323 3.17 17.47 -3.46
CA ILE A 323 2.90 16.22 -2.73
C ILE A 323 4.10 15.95 -1.80
N TYR A 324 3.84 15.99 -0.49
CA TYR A 324 4.86 15.84 0.54
C TYR A 324 5.24 14.36 0.74
N GLY A 325 6.46 14.11 1.23
CA GLY A 325 6.93 12.76 1.60
C GLY A 325 7.41 11.91 0.42
N ILE A 326 7.21 10.59 0.51
CA ILE A 326 7.76 9.59 -0.43
C ILE A 326 7.27 9.70 -1.87
N SER A 327 6.17 10.41 -2.11
CA SER A 327 5.61 10.63 -3.45
C SER A 327 6.22 11.85 -4.14
N LYS A 328 7.15 12.57 -3.48
CA LYS A 328 7.89 13.66 -4.10
C LYS A 328 8.78 13.12 -5.22
N GLN A 329 8.68 13.76 -6.38
CA GLN A 329 9.41 13.39 -7.59
C GLN A 329 10.73 14.16 -7.66
N ALA A 330 11.77 13.49 -8.15
CA ALA A 330 13.02 14.11 -8.56
C ALA A 330 12.81 15.01 -9.77
N THR A 331 13.47 16.15 -9.75
CA THR A 331 13.48 17.12 -10.84
C THR A 331 14.43 16.66 -11.95
N VAL A 332 14.22 17.16 -13.17
CA VAL A 332 15.12 16.87 -14.31
C VAL A 332 16.59 17.17 -13.97
N PRO A 333 16.96 18.32 -13.35
CA PRO A 333 18.34 18.57 -12.95
C PRO A 333 18.93 17.54 -11.97
N GLU A 334 18.14 16.99 -11.06
CA GLU A 334 18.57 15.93 -10.13
C GLU A 334 18.79 14.60 -10.85
N MET A 335 18.02 14.32 -11.90
CA MET A 335 18.10 13.05 -12.64
C MET A 335 19.19 13.04 -13.73
N ILE A 336 19.47 14.19 -14.36
CA ILE A 336 20.42 14.31 -15.48
C ILE A 336 21.79 13.63 -15.21
N PRO A 337 22.45 13.84 -14.05
CA PRO A 337 23.76 13.23 -13.80
C PRO A 337 23.73 11.69 -13.88
N MET A 338 22.68 11.07 -13.35
CA MET A 338 22.51 9.63 -13.39
C MET A 338 22.19 9.14 -14.80
N ILE A 339 21.30 9.83 -15.50
CA ILE A 339 20.93 9.49 -16.88
C ILE A 339 22.18 9.55 -17.77
N ARG A 340 22.99 10.62 -17.68
CA ARG A 340 24.27 10.72 -18.40
C ARG A 340 25.21 9.57 -18.06
N ASN A 341 25.40 9.29 -16.77
CA ASN A 341 26.26 8.20 -16.34
C ASN A 341 25.81 6.85 -16.93
N TRP A 342 24.50 6.55 -16.91
CA TRP A 342 23.99 5.29 -17.46
C TRP A 342 24.05 5.23 -18.98
N MET A 343 23.79 6.33 -19.68
CA MET A 343 23.96 6.43 -21.14
C MET A 343 25.39 6.08 -21.55
N ASP A 344 26.39 6.60 -20.83
CA ASP A 344 27.81 6.38 -21.11
C ASP A 344 28.28 4.98 -20.65
N GLU A 345 28.08 4.66 -19.37
CA GLU A 345 28.55 3.43 -18.72
C GLU A 345 27.99 2.17 -19.38
N TYR A 346 26.71 2.19 -19.74
CA TYR A 346 26.04 1.06 -20.36
C TYR A 346 25.88 1.21 -21.87
N SER A 347 26.36 2.31 -22.48
CA SER A 347 26.38 2.52 -23.93
C SER A 347 25.00 2.32 -24.58
N PHE A 348 24.01 3.10 -24.15
CA PHE A 348 22.66 3.09 -24.74
C PHE A 348 22.60 3.86 -26.05
N ASP A 349 21.80 3.36 -27.01
CA ASP A 349 21.57 3.98 -28.32
C ASP A 349 20.61 5.18 -28.26
N GLY A 350 19.85 5.30 -27.17
CA GLY A 350 18.86 6.37 -27.00
C GLY A 350 18.10 6.26 -25.69
N ILE A 351 17.20 7.23 -25.49
CA ILE A 351 16.32 7.36 -24.33
C ILE A 351 14.89 7.26 -24.80
N PHE A 352 14.08 6.42 -24.17
CA PHE A 352 12.62 6.53 -24.28
C PHE A 352 12.11 7.25 -23.03
N LEU A 353 11.51 8.43 -23.23
CA LEU A 353 10.98 9.27 -22.17
C LEU A 353 9.45 9.15 -22.10
N ALA A 354 8.93 8.77 -20.94
CA ALA A 354 7.54 8.97 -20.59
C ALA A 354 7.41 10.18 -19.67
N THR A 355 6.58 11.14 -20.07
CA THR A 355 6.19 12.31 -19.27
C THR A 355 4.92 12.92 -19.86
N GLU A 356 3.99 13.30 -18.99
CA GLU A 356 2.82 14.13 -19.34
C GLU A 356 3.14 15.64 -19.41
N ASP A 357 4.34 16.02 -18.99
CA ASP A 357 4.76 17.42 -18.81
C ASP A 357 5.61 17.92 -19.99
N GLU A 358 5.16 18.99 -20.64
CA GLU A 358 5.83 19.61 -21.78
C GLU A 358 7.16 20.29 -21.39
N GLY A 359 7.24 20.86 -20.18
CA GLY A 359 8.46 21.47 -19.66
C GLY A 359 9.57 20.44 -19.47
N ILE A 360 9.24 19.28 -18.89
CA ILE A 360 10.16 18.16 -18.75
C ILE A 360 10.63 17.66 -20.12
N LEU A 361 9.73 17.49 -21.09
CA LEU A 361 10.10 17.07 -22.44
C LEU A 361 11.10 18.05 -23.08
N ARG A 362 10.82 19.35 -22.99
CA ARG A 362 11.71 20.40 -23.50
C ARG A 362 13.09 20.31 -22.86
N ASP A 363 13.16 20.19 -21.54
CA ASP A 363 14.43 20.18 -20.81
C ASP A 363 15.25 18.91 -21.12
N MET A 364 14.60 17.74 -21.22
CA MET A 364 15.23 16.50 -21.67
C MET A 364 15.73 16.56 -23.12
N ARG A 365 14.97 17.19 -24.03
CA ARG A 365 15.41 17.40 -25.42
C ARG A 365 16.54 18.42 -25.54
N ALA A 366 16.56 19.44 -24.69
CA ALA A 366 17.67 20.39 -24.65
C ALA A 366 18.98 19.68 -24.26
N GLU A 367 18.89 18.69 -23.38
CA GLU A 367 20.03 17.95 -22.86
C GLU A 367 20.49 16.81 -23.78
N PHE A 368 19.56 15.98 -24.26
CA PHE A 368 19.88 14.73 -24.98
C PHE A 368 19.49 14.77 -26.47
N GLY A 369 18.88 15.86 -26.94
CA GLY A 369 18.58 16.09 -28.35
C GLY A 369 17.72 15.00 -28.99
N SER A 370 18.16 14.50 -30.14
CA SER A 370 17.44 13.51 -30.94
C SER A 370 17.47 12.08 -30.38
N LEU A 371 18.24 11.85 -29.30
CA LEU A 371 18.27 10.57 -28.58
C LEU A 371 16.94 10.31 -27.85
N VAL A 372 16.20 11.36 -27.52
CA VAL A 372 14.91 11.26 -26.80
C VAL A 372 13.79 10.86 -27.75
N LYS A 373 13.24 9.67 -27.53
CA LYS A 373 12.00 9.15 -28.11
C LYS A 373 10.86 9.30 -27.11
N ILE A 374 9.65 9.49 -27.62
CA ILE A 374 8.44 9.69 -26.83
C ILE A 374 7.25 9.06 -27.54
N VAL A 375 6.18 8.80 -26.79
CA VAL A 375 4.84 8.60 -27.37
C VAL A 375 4.28 9.94 -27.84
N ALA A 376 3.56 9.91 -28.96
CA ALA A 376 2.76 11.05 -29.41
C ALA A 376 1.52 11.15 -28.52
N GLN A 377 1.43 12.21 -27.74
CA GLN A 377 0.31 12.49 -26.85
C GLN A 377 0.23 14.00 -26.65
N GLU A 378 -0.94 14.47 -26.22
CA GLU A 378 -1.05 15.80 -25.65
C GLU A 378 -0.24 15.87 -24.34
N ARG A 379 0.34 17.04 -24.07
CA ARG A 379 1.12 17.33 -22.87
C ARG A 379 0.67 18.64 -22.29
N PHE A 380 0.75 18.73 -20.98
CA PHE A 380 0.39 19.93 -20.24
C PHE A 380 1.64 20.61 -19.71
N SER A 381 1.54 21.91 -19.51
CA SER A 381 2.56 22.72 -18.86
C SER A 381 2.10 23.09 -17.45
N VAL A 382 3.05 23.22 -16.52
CA VAL A 382 2.79 23.71 -15.15
C VAL A 382 2.05 25.06 -15.15
N GLU A 383 2.23 25.88 -16.18
CA GLU A 383 1.56 27.18 -16.34
C GLU A 383 0.04 27.08 -16.57
N GLU A 384 -0.47 25.91 -16.99
CA GLU A 384 -1.91 25.65 -17.15
C GLU A 384 -2.59 25.36 -15.80
N PHE A 385 -1.83 25.03 -14.76
CA PHE A 385 -2.34 24.70 -13.42
C PHE A 385 -2.42 25.91 -12.49
N LYS A 386 -2.69 27.10 -13.05
CA LYS A 386 -2.82 28.34 -12.27
C LYS A 386 -4.10 28.38 -11.45
N THR A 387 -5.17 27.79 -11.97
CA THR A 387 -6.52 27.80 -11.38
C THR A 387 -6.93 26.42 -10.83
N VAL A 388 -6.24 25.37 -11.26
CA VAL A 388 -6.53 23.97 -10.92
C VAL A 388 -5.30 23.26 -10.39
N LYS A 389 -5.49 22.16 -9.67
CA LYS A 389 -4.42 21.40 -9.01
C LYS A 389 -4.15 20.07 -9.70
N LEU A 390 -5.16 19.45 -10.29
CA LEU A 390 -5.09 18.11 -10.87
C LEU A 390 -5.31 18.14 -12.39
N ILE A 391 -4.70 17.19 -13.12
CA ILE A 391 -4.95 17.06 -14.56
C ILE A 391 -6.44 16.83 -14.84
N ALA A 392 -7.11 16.04 -14.01
CA ALA A 392 -8.53 15.78 -14.16
C ALA A 392 -9.39 17.06 -14.03
N GLU A 393 -8.96 18.03 -13.22
CA GLU A 393 -9.62 19.33 -13.12
C GLU A 393 -9.35 20.19 -14.36
N LEU A 394 -8.12 20.18 -14.87
CA LEU A 394 -7.77 20.88 -16.11
C LEU A 394 -8.56 20.35 -17.31
N GLU A 395 -8.68 19.03 -17.43
CA GLU A 395 -9.49 18.38 -18.47
C GLU A 395 -10.97 18.81 -18.38
N ASN A 396 -11.52 18.96 -17.17
CA ASN A 396 -12.89 19.44 -16.96
C ASN A 396 -13.10 20.89 -17.41
N GLU A 397 -12.09 21.75 -17.27
CA GLU A 397 -12.17 23.15 -17.73
C GLU A 397 -11.96 23.29 -19.23
N LYS A 398 -11.14 22.41 -19.82
CA LYS A 398 -10.65 22.56 -21.20
C LYS A 398 -11.56 21.92 -22.26
N TYR A 399 -12.20 20.80 -21.96
CA TYR A 399 -12.96 20.03 -22.95
C TYR A 399 -14.46 20.04 -22.64
N ALA A 400 -15.28 20.12 -23.70
CA ALA A 400 -16.72 19.92 -23.56
C ALA A 400 -17.03 18.45 -23.18
N PRO A 401 -18.17 18.15 -22.53
CA PRO A 401 -18.47 16.79 -22.05
C PRO A 401 -18.34 15.70 -23.13
N ASP A 402 -18.81 15.96 -24.36
CA ASP A 402 -18.77 14.98 -25.46
C ASP A 402 -17.34 14.77 -26.01
N GLU A 403 -16.49 15.79 -25.97
CA GLU A 403 -15.07 15.72 -26.40
C GLU A 403 -14.17 15.12 -25.32
N LYS A 404 -14.59 15.25 -24.06
CA LYS A 404 -13.82 14.82 -22.90
C LYS A 404 -13.63 13.32 -22.85
N GLU A 405 -14.65 12.53 -23.19
CA GLU A 405 -14.53 11.06 -23.15
C GLU A 405 -13.49 10.56 -24.17
N GLU A 406 -13.55 11.07 -25.42
CA GLU A 406 -12.57 10.75 -26.47
C GLU A 406 -11.16 11.19 -26.08
N HIS A 407 -11.01 12.40 -25.52
CA HIS A 407 -9.72 12.89 -25.03
C HIS A 407 -9.15 12.03 -23.90
N ILE A 408 -9.98 11.67 -22.91
CA ILE A 408 -9.57 10.82 -21.79
C ILE A 408 -9.14 9.44 -22.28
N GLU A 409 -9.89 8.87 -23.24
CA GLU A 409 -9.55 7.59 -23.88
C GLU A 409 -8.18 7.68 -24.58
N ASP A 410 -7.98 8.66 -25.46
CA ASP A 410 -6.71 8.85 -26.19
C ASP A 410 -5.51 9.01 -25.24
N MET A 411 -5.64 9.89 -24.24
CA MET A 411 -4.58 10.11 -23.26
C MET A 411 -4.26 8.85 -22.44
N THR A 412 -5.27 8.04 -22.13
CA THR A 412 -5.10 6.83 -21.33
C THR A 412 -4.50 5.69 -22.14
N VAL A 413 -4.91 5.54 -23.40
CA VAL A 413 -4.33 4.58 -24.32
C VAL A 413 -2.86 4.94 -24.60
N ASN A 414 -2.55 6.21 -24.85
CA ASN A 414 -1.17 6.70 -25.00
C ASN A 414 -0.32 6.47 -23.73
N TYR A 415 -0.92 6.61 -22.54
CA TYR A 415 -0.28 6.24 -21.30
C TYR A 415 0.07 4.74 -21.22
N PHE A 416 -0.83 3.85 -21.63
CA PHE A 416 -0.54 2.41 -21.72
C PHE A 416 0.60 2.12 -22.69
N TYR A 417 0.59 2.72 -23.88
CA TYR A 417 1.71 2.62 -24.82
C TYR A 417 3.03 3.08 -24.18
N ALA A 418 3.04 4.22 -23.49
CA ALA A 418 4.26 4.72 -22.85
C ALA A 418 4.79 3.76 -21.78
N MET A 419 3.93 3.25 -20.89
CA MET A 419 4.33 2.29 -19.85
C MET A 419 4.81 0.98 -20.47
N TYR A 420 4.17 0.52 -21.55
CA TYR A 420 4.57 -0.69 -22.25
C TYR A 420 5.92 -0.54 -22.95
N VAL A 421 6.17 0.57 -23.65
CA VAL A 421 7.49 0.82 -24.29
C VAL A 421 8.59 0.92 -23.24
N LEU A 422 8.35 1.60 -22.10
CA LEU A 422 9.30 1.60 -20.98
C LEU A 422 9.64 0.17 -20.51
N SER A 423 8.64 -0.71 -20.44
CA SER A 423 8.84 -2.12 -20.03
C SER A 423 9.72 -2.92 -20.99
N LYS A 424 9.85 -2.46 -22.25
CA LYS A 424 10.69 -3.09 -23.28
C LYS A 424 12.10 -2.51 -23.36
N CYS A 425 12.39 -1.46 -22.59
CA CYS A 425 13.73 -0.88 -22.51
C CYS A 425 14.67 -1.79 -21.73
N ASP A 426 15.97 -1.75 -22.02
CA ASP A 426 16.98 -2.59 -21.36
C ASP A 426 17.17 -2.24 -19.88
N SER A 427 16.96 -0.98 -19.52
CA SER A 427 17.14 -0.44 -18.17
C SER A 427 16.16 0.70 -17.94
N PHE A 428 15.87 0.99 -16.66
CA PHE A 428 14.80 1.90 -16.29
C PHE A 428 15.17 2.83 -15.13
N ILE A 429 14.95 4.13 -15.33
CA ILE A 429 15.07 5.15 -14.29
C ILE A 429 13.72 5.84 -14.09
N ALA A 430 13.29 6.00 -12.84
CA ALA A 430 12.05 6.69 -12.49
C ALA A 430 12.27 7.82 -11.48
N SER A 431 11.57 8.94 -11.64
CA SER A 431 11.68 10.16 -10.81
C SER A 431 11.24 9.98 -9.35
N GLY A 432 10.43 8.98 -9.04
CA GLY A 432 9.84 8.82 -7.71
C GLY A 432 8.73 7.79 -7.72
N LEU A 433 8.08 7.56 -6.58
CA LEU A 433 6.96 6.61 -6.49
C LEU A 433 5.77 7.06 -7.35
N SER A 434 5.22 6.14 -8.13
CA SER A 434 3.95 6.31 -8.87
C SER A 434 3.40 4.95 -9.30
N ASN A 435 2.09 4.85 -9.50
CA ASN A 435 1.44 3.63 -9.99
C ASN A 435 1.85 3.26 -11.42
N GLY A 436 2.45 4.17 -12.20
CA GLY A 436 2.97 3.84 -13.53
C GLY A 436 4.16 2.88 -13.47
N ILE A 437 5.01 3.01 -12.44
CA ILE A 437 6.13 2.10 -12.23
C ILE A 437 5.62 0.67 -12.02
N ASP A 438 4.56 0.51 -11.24
CA ASP A 438 3.95 -0.79 -10.97
C ASP A 438 3.52 -1.51 -12.27
N MET A 439 3.05 -0.75 -13.27
CA MET A 439 2.68 -1.25 -14.60
C MET A 439 3.90 -1.57 -15.46
N VAL A 440 4.90 -0.70 -15.49
CA VAL A 440 6.17 -0.93 -16.20
C VAL A 440 6.85 -2.21 -15.69
N LYS A 441 6.93 -2.36 -14.36
CA LYS A 441 7.49 -3.56 -13.71
C LYS A 441 6.68 -4.81 -14.06
N GLY A 442 5.34 -4.73 -14.06
CA GLY A 442 4.49 -5.88 -14.38
C GLY A 442 4.52 -6.31 -15.83
N PHE A 443 4.68 -5.39 -16.77
CA PHE A 443 4.88 -5.76 -18.16
C PHE A 443 6.25 -6.42 -18.42
N ASN A 444 7.28 -6.03 -17.67
CA ASN A 444 8.63 -6.60 -17.78
C ASN A 444 8.88 -7.78 -16.82
N LEU A 445 7.93 -8.12 -15.95
CA LEU A 445 8.09 -9.10 -14.86
C LEU A 445 9.33 -8.81 -13.98
N ASP A 446 9.60 -7.52 -13.75
CA ASP A 446 10.75 -7.03 -12.97
C ASP A 446 12.14 -7.47 -13.47
N HIS A 447 12.28 -7.73 -14.78
CA HIS A 447 13.53 -8.23 -15.37
C HIS A 447 14.43 -7.15 -16.00
N PHE A 448 14.42 -5.91 -15.48
CA PHE A 448 15.34 -4.89 -15.96
C PHE A 448 16.79 -5.23 -15.62
N ARG A 449 17.73 -4.96 -16.53
CA ARG A 449 19.17 -5.16 -16.24
C ARG A 449 19.66 -4.22 -15.15
N HIS A 450 19.23 -2.97 -15.23
CA HIS A 450 19.46 -1.94 -14.23
C HIS A 450 18.16 -1.19 -13.99
N TYR A 451 17.82 -0.98 -12.72
CA TYR A 451 16.65 -0.24 -12.29
C TYR A 451 17.05 0.74 -11.19
N TYR A 452 16.60 1.98 -11.32
CA TYR A 452 16.76 2.98 -10.26
C TYR A 452 15.50 3.82 -10.13
N GLN A 453 15.02 3.94 -8.89
CA GLN A 453 13.94 4.85 -8.54
C GLN A 453 14.46 5.86 -7.54
N PHE A 454 14.31 7.14 -7.87
CA PHE A 454 14.64 8.21 -6.94
C PHE A 454 13.70 8.16 -5.72
N SER A 455 14.24 8.49 -4.56
CA SER A 455 13.47 8.72 -3.35
C SER A 455 13.84 10.09 -2.80
N VAL A 456 12.98 11.07 -3.03
CA VAL A 456 13.20 12.47 -2.64
C VAL A 456 12.30 12.77 -1.45
N GLY A 457 12.83 13.48 -0.44
CA GLY A 457 12.04 13.85 0.75
C GLY A 457 11.99 12.79 1.86
N MET A 458 12.77 11.71 1.77
CA MET A 458 13.12 10.87 2.91
C MET A 458 14.34 11.49 3.62
N ALA A 459 14.11 12.48 4.47
CA ALA A 459 15.11 12.98 5.43
C ALA A 459 14.62 12.74 6.85
#